data_AF-A0A445DZL9-F1
#
_entry.id   AF-A0A445DZL9-F1
#
_cell.length_a   1.000
_cell.length_b   1.000
_cell.length_c   1.000
_cell.angle_alpha   90.00
_cell.angle_beta   90.00
_cell.angle_gamma   90.00
#
_symmetry.space_group_name_H-M   'P 1'
#
loop_
_entity.id
_entity.type
_entity.pdbx_description
1 polymer ?
#
loop_
_entity_poly.entity_id
_entity_poly.type
_entity_poly.pdbx_seq_one_letter_code
_entity_poly.pdbx_strand_id
1 'polypeptide(L)'
;MNTTSFSFLPTIVASKRRSCSNEYLETANKATVQELHEWRLMYEEKFGYVLVTFVTGRTSKDILAELKTQFNNTHVVELEIASKEKLKYIERSIRELLSKKSVQTTDDGNVSAKYSGKIVDDTLDGTDTDSEDDLDAISTG
;
A
#
# COMPACT_ATOMS: atom_id res chain seq x y z
N MET A 1 -6.87 -27.23 -34.04
CA MET A 1 -7.49 -25.96 -33.62
C MET A 1 -6.93 -25.62 -32.25
N ASN A 2 -6.14 -24.58 -32.26
CA ASN A 2 -5.28 -24.05 -31.21
C ASN A 2 -6.09 -23.22 -30.22
N THR A 3 -6.28 -23.76 -29.01
CA THR A 3 -6.76 -23.00 -27.86
C THR A 3 -5.57 -22.27 -27.23
N THR A 4 -5.29 -21.07 -27.72
CA THR A 4 -4.35 -20.16 -27.07
C THR A 4 -4.97 -19.67 -25.77
N SER A 5 -4.55 -20.26 -24.65
CA SER A 5 -4.84 -19.76 -23.31
C SER A 5 -4.07 -18.44 -23.11
N PHE A 6 -4.76 -17.31 -23.27
CA PHE A 6 -4.24 -16.03 -22.79
C PHE A 6 -4.44 -15.99 -21.28
N SER A 7 -3.39 -16.36 -20.55
CA SER A 7 -3.27 -16.03 -19.13
C SER A 7 -3.13 -14.52 -19.02
N PHE A 8 -4.24 -13.83 -18.70
CA PHE A 8 -4.16 -12.50 -18.13
C PHE A 8 -3.42 -12.65 -16.80
N LEU A 9 -2.15 -12.26 -16.73
CA LEU A 9 -1.45 -12.06 -15.48
C LEU A 9 -2.06 -10.80 -14.82
N PRO A 10 -2.79 -10.89 -13.69
CA PRO A 10 -3.18 -9.72 -12.94
C PRO A 10 -2.03 -9.43 -11.97
N THR A 11 -0.89 -8.94 -12.49
CA THR A 11 0.18 -8.45 -11.61
C THR A 11 0.04 -6.94 -11.45
N ILE A 12 -1.06 -6.53 -10.83
CA ILE A 12 -1.07 -5.30 -10.05
C ILE A 12 -1.59 -5.71 -8.68
N VAL A 13 -0.63 -6.05 -7.83
CA VAL A 13 -0.68 -6.03 -6.36
C VAL A 13 -2.08 -6.14 -5.76
N ALA A 14 -2.31 -7.26 -5.09
CA ALA A 14 -3.41 -7.50 -4.17
C ALA A 14 -3.56 -6.37 -3.12
N SER A 15 -4.29 -5.30 -3.46
CA SER A 15 -5.04 -4.49 -2.51
C SER A 15 -6.50 -4.94 -2.59
N LYS A 16 -6.78 -6.06 -1.92
CA LYS A 16 -8.14 -6.46 -1.57
C LYS A 16 -8.78 -5.29 -0.80
N ARG A 17 -9.74 -4.62 -1.45
CA ARG A 17 -10.66 -3.55 -0.99
C ARG A 17 -10.16 -2.09 -1.12
N ARG A 18 -11.01 -1.30 -1.80
CA ARG A 18 -11.16 0.17 -1.82
C ARG A 18 -10.08 0.98 -2.55
N SER A 19 -10.45 1.55 -3.70
CA SER A 19 -10.90 2.96 -3.73
C SER A 19 -11.01 3.48 -5.17
N CYS A 20 -11.84 2.87 -6.02
CA CYS A 20 -12.51 3.68 -7.04
C CYS A 20 -13.50 4.58 -6.28
N SER A 21 -13.00 5.68 -5.71
CA SER A 21 -13.88 6.65 -5.07
C SER A 21 -14.65 7.33 -6.17
N ASN A 22 -15.97 7.16 -6.15
CA ASN A 22 -16.90 7.84 -7.05
C ASN A 22 -17.56 9.04 -6.36
N GLU A 23 -16.99 9.52 -5.25
CA GLU A 23 -17.53 10.61 -4.41
C GLU A 23 -17.86 11.87 -5.23
N TYR A 24 -17.05 12.19 -6.23
CA TYR A 24 -17.30 13.32 -7.14
C TYR A 24 -18.55 13.16 -8.03
N LEU A 25 -19.11 11.94 -8.16
CA LEU A 25 -20.35 11.70 -8.90
C LEU A 25 -21.58 12.08 -8.07
N GLU A 26 -21.49 12.18 -6.74
CA GLU A 26 -22.66 12.50 -5.89
C GLU A 26 -23.27 13.86 -6.20
N THR A 27 -22.45 14.81 -6.66
CA THR A 27 -22.89 16.16 -7.06
C THR A 27 -22.99 16.34 -8.57
N ALA A 28 -22.86 15.28 -9.37
CA ALA A 28 -22.81 15.35 -10.82
C ALA A 28 -24.21 15.29 -11.46
N ASN A 29 -24.44 16.08 -12.52
CA ASN A 29 -25.63 15.90 -13.36
C ASN A 29 -25.48 14.61 -14.18
N LYS A 30 -26.60 13.94 -14.49
CA LYS A 30 -26.66 12.73 -15.32
C LYS A 30 -25.86 12.86 -16.62
N ALA A 31 -25.94 14.02 -17.29
CA ALA A 31 -25.17 14.28 -18.50
C ALA A 31 -23.65 14.20 -18.27
N THR A 32 -23.15 14.80 -17.18
CA THR A 32 -21.73 14.77 -16.81
C THR A 32 -21.25 13.37 -16.41
N VAL A 33 -22.10 12.59 -15.74
CA VAL A 33 -21.79 11.18 -15.41
C VAL A 33 -21.62 10.33 -16.67
N GLN A 34 -22.54 10.48 -17.62
CA GLN A 34 -22.48 9.75 -18.88
C GLN A 34 -21.25 10.13 -19.71
N GLU A 35 -20.97 11.43 -19.83
CA GLU A 35 -19.79 11.92 -20.54
C GLU A 35 -18.49 11.40 -19.88
N LEU A 36 -18.39 11.46 -18.55
CA LEU A 36 -17.25 10.90 -17.81
C LEU A 36 -17.03 9.40 -18.07
N HIS A 37 -18.11 8.65 -18.25
CA HIS A 37 -18.04 7.22 -18.56
C HIS A 37 -17.50 6.98 -19.97
N GLU A 38 -18.04 7.69 -20.97
CA GLU A 38 -17.58 7.59 -22.37
C GLU A 38 -16.10 7.96 -22.51
N TRP A 39 -15.67 9.08 -21.89
CA TRP A 39 -14.27 9.49 -21.92
C TRP A 39 -13.33 8.52 -21.20
N ARG A 40 -13.78 7.87 -20.13
CA ARG A 40 -12.97 6.84 -19.44
C ARG A 40 -12.74 5.62 -20.29
N LEU A 41 -13.77 5.17 -21.03
CA LEU A 41 -13.63 4.05 -21.96
C LEU A 41 -12.63 4.37 -23.06
N MET A 42 -12.74 5.55 -23.69
CA MET A 42 -11.78 5.99 -24.71
C MET A 42 -10.36 6.11 -24.15
N TYR A 43 -10.21 6.61 -22.92
CA TYR A 43 -8.91 6.70 -22.26
C TYR A 43 -8.31 5.31 -22.02
N GLU A 44 -9.09 4.37 -21.49
CA GLU A 44 -8.62 3.00 -21.24
C GLU A 44 -8.26 2.28 -22.54
N GLU A 45 -9.05 2.47 -23.60
CA GLU A 45 -8.76 1.97 -24.94
C GLU A 45 -7.44 2.54 -25.49
N LYS A 46 -7.20 3.85 -25.30
CA LYS A 46 -5.98 4.51 -25.78
C LYS A 46 -4.74 4.08 -24.99
N PHE A 47 -4.79 4.13 -23.66
CA PHE A 47 -3.61 4.00 -22.80
C PHE A 47 -3.39 2.58 -22.24
N GLY A 48 -4.43 1.74 -22.23
CA GLY A 48 -4.38 0.38 -21.71
C GLY A 48 -4.53 0.27 -20.19
N TYR A 49 -4.93 1.35 -19.51
CA TYR A 49 -5.19 1.37 -18.08
C TYR A 49 -6.24 2.43 -17.72
N VAL A 50 -6.85 2.27 -16.54
CA VAL A 50 -7.83 3.22 -16.00
C VAL A 50 -7.15 4.52 -15.55
N LEU A 51 -7.83 5.66 -15.71
CA LEU A 51 -7.38 6.96 -15.20
C LEU A 51 -7.05 6.88 -13.70
N VAL A 52 -5.84 7.31 -13.33
CA VAL A 52 -5.39 7.38 -11.93
C VAL A 52 -5.28 8.83 -11.51
N THR A 53 -6.30 9.37 -10.83
CA THR A 53 -6.29 10.76 -10.37
C THR A 53 -6.65 10.95 -8.89
N PHE A 54 -6.07 11.99 -8.28
CA PHE A 54 -6.39 12.36 -6.90
C PHE A 54 -7.63 13.25 -6.83
N VAL A 55 -8.73 12.65 -6.38
CA VAL A 55 -10.09 13.24 -6.38
C VAL A 55 -10.35 14.24 -5.25
N THR A 56 -9.62 14.20 -4.13
CA THR A 56 -9.97 14.98 -2.93
C THR A 56 -10.04 16.49 -3.25
N GLY A 57 -11.20 17.10 -2.99
CA GLY A 57 -11.45 18.52 -3.24
C GLY A 57 -11.77 18.88 -4.70
N ARG A 58 -11.94 17.90 -5.59
CA ARG A 58 -12.28 18.12 -7.01
C ARG A 58 -13.74 17.77 -7.30
N THR A 59 -14.35 18.51 -8.20
CA THR A 59 -15.69 18.21 -8.72
C THR A 59 -15.63 17.24 -9.90
N SER A 60 -16.76 16.63 -10.27
CA SER A 60 -16.87 15.82 -11.49
C SER A 60 -16.47 16.57 -12.77
N LYS A 61 -16.73 17.88 -12.83
CA LYS A 61 -16.34 18.73 -13.97
C LYS A 61 -14.83 18.89 -14.05
N ASP A 62 -14.17 19.07 -12.92
CA ASP A 62 -12.70 19.21 -12.86
C ASP A 62 -12.03 17.92 -13.32
N ILE A 63 -12.52 16.76 -12.85
CA ILE A 63 -12.04 15.45 -13.26
C ILE A 63 -12.27 15.21 -14.75
N LEU A 64 -13.41 15.62 -15.29
CA LEU A 64 -13.69 15.51 -16.72
C LEU A 64 -12.76 16.39 -17.56
N ALA A 65 -12.48 17.61 -17.12
CA ALA A 65 -11.56 18.52 -17.80
C ALA A 65 -10.13 17.97 -17.79
N GLU A 66 -9.69 17.42 -16.67
CA GLU A 66 -8.39 16.76 -16.54
C GLU A 66 -8.29 15.52 -17.43
N LEU A 67 -9.30 14.64 -17.42
CA LEU A 67 -9.37 13.47 -18.28
C LEU A 67 -9.24 13.83 -19.76
N LYS A 68 -9.97 14.87 -20.22
CA LYS A 68 -9.87 15.37 -21.60
C LYS A 68 -8.50 15.99 -21.92
N THR A 69 -7.89 16.66 -20.95
CA THR A 69 -6.55 17.23 -21.11
C THR A 69 -5.50 16.13 -21.24
N GLN A 70 -5.53 15.17 -20.32
CA GLN A 70 -4.64 14.01 -20.29
C GLN A 70 -4.84 13.10 -21.51
N PHE A 71 -6.06 13.02 -22.05
CA PHE A 71 -6.33 12.27 -23.27
C PHE A 71 -5.48 12.72 -24.46
N ASN A 72 -5.02 13.98 -24.52
CA ASN A 72 -4.16 14.47 -25.59
C ASN A 72 -2.68 14.15 -25.39
N ASN A 73 -2.30 13.60 -24.25
CA ASN A 73 -0.91 13.26 -23.94
C ASN A 73 -0.39 12.06 -24.76
N THR A 74 0.94 11.98 -24.84
CA THR A 74 1.65 10.78 -25.25
C THR A 74 1.70 9.78 -24.09
N HIS A 75 1.91 8.49 -24.39
CA HIS A 75 1.98 7.45 -23.35
C HIS A 75 3.04 7.72 -22.29
N VAL A 76 4.21 8.26 -22.69
CA VAL A 76 5.31 8.54 -21.76
C VAL A 76 4.91 9.62 -20.75
N VAL A 77 4.34 10.72 -21.24
CA VAL A 77 3.88 11.84 -20.39
C VAL A 77 2.75 11.37 -19.46
N GLU A 78 1.82 10.59 -19.99
CA GLU A 78 0.68 10.10 -19.21
C GLU A 78 1.12 9.12 -18.10
N LEU A 79 2.06 8.22 -18.42
CA LEU A 79 2.64 7.31 -17.45
C LEU A 79 3.34 8.05 -16.31
N GLU A 80 4.07 9.13 -16.62
CA GLU A 80 4.68 9.98 -15.59
C GLU A 80 3.64 10.66 -14.70
N ILE A 81 2.54 11.16 -15.28
CA ILE A 81 1.44 11.78 -14.53
C ILE A 81 0.78 10.74 -13.62
N ALA A 82 0.35 9.60 -14.17
CA ALA A 82 -0.28 8.52 -13.41
C ALA A 82 0.62 8.03 -12.26
N SER A 83 1.93 7.93 -12.50
CA SER A 83 2.91 7.57 -11.47
C SER A 83 2.97 8.59 -10.32
N LYS A 84 2.96 9.90 -10.64
CA LYS A 84 2.92 10.97 -9.65
C LYS A 84 1.60 10.95 -8.87
N GLU A 85 0.47 10.73 -9.52
CA GLU A 85 -0.83 10.63 -8.86
C GLU A 85 -0.91 9.42 -7.93
N LYS A 86 -0.37 8.27 -8.36
CA LYS A 86 -0.26 7.06 -7.55
C LYS A 86 0.60 7.28 -6.31
N LEU A 87 1.71 8.01 -6.44
CA LEU A 87 2.59 8.32 -5.31
C LEU A 87 1.87 9.12 -4.22
N LYS A 88 1.05 10.12 -4.59
CA LYS A 88 0.24 10.90 -3.62
C LYS A 88 -0.67 10.00 -2.79
N TYR A 89 -1.29 9.00 -3.43
CA TYR A 89 -2.15 8.03 -2.73
C TYR A 89 -1.35 7.17 -1.74
N ILE A 90 -0.18 6.66 -2.16
CA ILE A 90 0.69 5.85 -1.29
C ILE A 90 1.16 6.69 -0.09
N GLU A 91 1.61 7.91 -0.33
CA GLU A 91 2.09 8.82 0.72
C GLU A 91 0.98 9.13 1.74
N ARG A 92 -0.25 9.39 1.26
CA ARG A 92 -1.41 9.57 2.14
C ARG A 92 -1.73 8.32 2.95
N SER A 93 -1.74 7.15 2.32
CA SER A 93 -2.02 5.89 2.99
C SER A 93 -1.02 5.59 4.10
N ILE A 94 0.27 5.83 3.85
CA ILE A 94 1.33 5.68 4.86
C ILE A 94 1.07 6.62 6.04
N ARG A 95 0.77 7.90 5.80
CA ARG A 95 0.45 8.87 6.86
C ARG A 95 -0.75 8.44 7.71
N GLU A 96 -1.84 8.00 7.07
CA GLU A 96 -3.02 7.51 7.77
C GLU A 96 -2.73 6.27 8.63
N LEU A 97 -1.89 5.36 8.15
CA LEU A 97 -1.47 4.18 8.90
C LEU A 97 -0.62 4.55 10.13
N LEU A 98 0.35 5.45 9.96
CA LEU A 98 1.21 5.89 11.07
C LEU A 98 0.45 6.69 12.13
N SER A 99 -0.51 7.53 11.72
CA SER A 99 -1.37 8.29 12.64
C SER A 99 -2.30 7.38 13.47
N LYS A 100 -2.79 6.27 12.92
CA LYS A 100 -3.62 5.31 13.68
C LYS A 100 -2.82 4.58 14.74
N LYS A 101 -1.53 4.31 14.50
CA LYS A 101 -0.66 3.62 15.46
C LYS A 101 -0.38 4.44 16.72
N SER A 102 -0.39 5.77 16.64
CA SER A 102 -0.09 6.64 17.79
C SER A 102 -1.27 6.83 18.76
N VAL A 103 -2.48 6.39 18.42
CA VAL A 103 -3.68 6.55 19.28
C VAL A 103 -3.87 5.36 20.26
N GLN A 104 -3.05 4.32 20.15
CA GLN A 104 -3.09 3.13 21.04
C GLN A 104 -2.08 3.19 22.21
N THR A 105 -1.94 4.34 22.87
CA THR A 105 -1.31 4.39 24.20
C THR A 105 -2.06 5.40 25.08
N THR A 106 -3.25 5.01 25.54
CA THR A 106 -3.80 5.57 26.78
C THR A 106 -4.50 4.44 27.52
N ASP A 107 -3.75 3.94 28.51
CA ASP A 107 -4.22 3.54 29.84
C ASP A 107 -5.55 2.78 29.90
N ASP A 108 -5.48 1.47 29.68
CA ASP A 108 -6.31 0.58 30.48
C ASP A 108 -5.36 -0.16 31.42
N GLY A 109 -5.29 0.34 32.66
CA GLY A 109 -4.79 -0.38 33.82
C GLY A 109 -5.55 -1.70 33.99
N ASN A 110 -5.22 -2.70 33.20
CA ASN A 110 -5.50 -4.09 33.51
C ASN A 110 -4.43 -4.52 34.52
N VAL A 111 -4.79 -4.38 35.79
CA VAL A 111 -4.16 -5.05 36.92
C VAL A 111 -4.20 -6.56 36.66
N SER A 112 -3.21 -7.07 35.93
CA SER A 112 -2.89 -8.50 35.87
C SER A 112 -2.11 -8.88 37.13
N ALA A 113 -2.76 -8.72 38.28
CA ALA A 113 -2.31 -9.32 39.53
C ALA A 113 -2.74 -10.78 39.52
N LYS A 114 -1.98 -11.67 38.85
CA LYS A 114 -1.98 -13.13 39.12
C LYS A 114 -0.91 -13.91 38.33
N TYR A 115 0.31 -13.38 38.25
CA TYR A 115 1.47 -14.26 38.18
C TYR A 115 2.65 -13.54 38.80
N SER A 116 2.71 -13.57 40.13
CA SER A 116 3.98 -13.35 40.83
C SER A 116 4.84 -14.56 40.51
N GLY A 117 5.51 -14.52 39.36
CA GLY A 117 6.62 -15.42 39.07
C GLY A 117 7.67 -15.11 40.13
N LYS A 118 7.80 -15.97 41.13
CA LYS A 118 8.96 -15.97 42.01
C LYS A 118 10.18 -16.02 41.09
N ILE A 119 10.96 -14.97 41.06
CA ILE A 119 12.30 -15.02 40.49
C ILE A 119 13.10 -15.65 41.64
N VAL A 120 13.35 -16.96 41.53
CA VAL A 120 14.39 -17.57 42.35
C VAL A 120 15.67 -17.02 41.76
N ASP A 121 16.37 -16.19 42.54
CA ASP A 121 17.74 -15.86 42.25
C ASP A 121 18.52 -17.18 42.37
N ASP A 122 18.78 -17.80 41.21
CA ASP A 122 19.76 -18.87 41.13
C ASP A 122 21.11 -18.24 41.51
N THR A 123 21.45 -18.38 42.78
CA THR A 123 22.78 -18.12 43.30
C THR A 123 23.68 -19.14 42.60
N LEU A 124 24.25 -18.75 41.47
CA LEU A 124 25.37 -19.45 40.86
C LEU A 124 26.56 -19.26 41.80
N ASP A 125 26.70 -20.22 42.71
CA ASP A 125 27.91 -20.44 43.50
C ASP A 125 29.06 -20.70 42.53
N GLY A 126 29.87 -19.66 42.34
CA GLY A 126 31.08 -19.71 41.55
C GLY A 126 32.05 -20.69 42.20
N THR A 127 32.23 -21.85 41.57
CA THR A 127 33.41 -22.66 41.78
C THR A 127 34.25 -22.58 40.52
N ASP A 128 35.28 -21.73 40.60
CA ASP A 128 36.39 -21.71 39.68
C ASP A 128 36.97 -23.13 39.61
N THR A 129 36.91 -23.75 38.44
CA THR A 129 37.77 -24.88 38.14
C THR A 129 38.49 -24.56 36.84
N ASP A 130 39.70 -24.03 37.01
CA ASP A 130 40.74 -24.04 36.01
C ASP A 130 40.86 -25.44 35.41
N SER A 131 40.75 -25.52 34.09
CA SER A 131 41.50 -26.52 33.34
C SER A 131 41.96 -25.88 32.04
N GLU A 132 43.26 -25.57 32.02
CA GLU A 132 44.07 -25.39 30.83
C GLU A 132 44.11 -26.72 30.04
N ASP A 133 44.66 -26.64 28.82
CA ASP A 133 44.97 -27.73 27.87
C ASP A 133 43.86 -28.04 26.83
N ASP A 134 44.08 -28.05 25.53
CA ASP A 134 45.30 -27.92 24.73
C ASP A 134 44.89 -27.51 23.31
N LEU A 135 45.66 -26.63 22.67
CA LEU A 135 45.48 -26.32 21.26
C LEU A 135 46.11 -27.45 20.46
N ASP A 136 45.38 -28.09 19.55
CA ASP A 136 46.03 -28.57 18.32
C ASP A 136 45.10 -28.99 17.18
N ALA A 137 45.69 -28.85 15.99
CA ALA A 137 45.35 -29.44 14.70
C ALA A 137 44.26 -28.76 13.85
N ILE A 138 44.70 -27.72 13.14
CA ILE A 138 44.32 -27.56 11.73
C ILE A 138 44.67 -28.83 10.94
N SER A 139 43.73 -29.34 10.15
CA SER A 139 44.07 -30.17 9.00
C SER A 139 43.16 -29.80 7.84
N THR A 140 43.71 -28.98 6.95
CA THR A 140 43.22 -28.80 5.59
C THR A 140 43.55 -30.06 4.79
N GLY A 141 42.53 -30.64 4.16
CA GLY A 141 42.66 -31.71 3.17
C GLY A 141 41.48 -31.63 2.21
#